data_AF-A0A1L2D3P4-F1
#
_entry.id   AF-A0A1L2D3P4-F1
#
_cell.length_a   1.000
_cell.length_b   1.000
_cell.length_c   1.000
_cell.angle_alpha   90.00
_cell.angle_beta   90.00
_cell.angle_gamma   90.00
#
_symmetry.space_group_name_H-M   'P 1'
#
loop_
_entity.id
_entity.type
_entity.pdbx_description
1 polymer ?
#
loop_
_entity_poly.entity_id
_entity_poly.type
_entity_poly.pdbx_seq_one_letter_code
_entity_poly.pdbx_strand_id
1 'polypeptide(L)' 'LTSLHESGSNNPLGIPSNCDKIPFHPYFSLKDLLWFTIMLFLL' A
#
# COMPACT_ATOMS: atom_id res chain seq x y z
N LEU A 1 11.23 8.91 -0.66
CA LEU A 1 10.49 8.25 0.45
C LEU A 1 10.02 9.26 1.49
N THR A 2 10.90 10.12 2.01
CA THR A 2 10.55 11.19 2.97
C THR A 2 9.37 12.06 2.52
N SER A 3 9.34 12.54 1.27
CA SER A 3 8.19 13.33 0.78
C SER A 3 6.86 12.57 0.72
N LEU A 4 6.88 11.24 0.53
CA LEU A 4 5.66 10.41 0.46
C LEU A 4 5.18 9.99 1.85
N HIS A 5 6.08 9.87 2.82
CA HIS A 5 5.72 9.62 4.21
C HIS A 5 5.09 10.86 4.85
N GLU A 6 5.58 12.06 4.49
CA GLU A 6 4.99 13.33 4.92
C GLU A 6 3.60 13.58 4.30
N SER A 7 3.43 13.32 2.99
CA SER A 7 2.13 13.52 2.31
C SER A 7 1.14 12.37 2.49
N GLY A 8 1.64 11.17 2.79
CA GLY A 8 0.88 9.93 2.70
C GLY A 8 0.64 9.47 1.24
N SER A 9 0.22 8.21 1.07
CA SER A 9 -0.20 7.66 -0.22
C SER A 9 -1.59 8.16 -0.59
N ASN A 10 -1.81 8.47 -1.87
CA ASN A 10 -3.13 8.83 -2.37
C ASN A 10 -4.02 7.59 -2.56
N ASN A 11 -5.34 7.77 -2.58
CA ASN A 11 -6.31 6.70 -2.87
C ASN A 11 -6.82 6.84 -4.33
N PRO A 12 -7.37 5.77 -4.93
CA PRO A 12 -7.82 5.79 -6.32
C PRO A 12 -8.99 6.75 -6.58
N LEU A 13 -9.71 7.16 -5.54
CA LEU A 13 -10.80 8.13 -5.63
C LEU A 13 -10.30 9.59 -5.58
N GLY A 14 -9.02 9.82 -5.31
CA GLY A 14 -8.41 11.16 -5.25
C GLY A 14 -8.95 12.06 -4.14
N ILE A 15 -9.70 11.50 -3.19
CA ILE A 15 -10.27 12.21 -2.04
C ILE A 15 -9.35 12.04 -0.81
N PRO A 16 -9.40 12.92 0.19
CA PRO A 16 -8.59 12.75 1.40
C PRO A 16 -8.89 11.41 2.10
N SER A 17 -7.89 10.54 2.18
CA SER A 17 -8.01 9.20 2.79
C SER A 17 -7.92 9.20 4.32
N ASN A 18 -7.99 10.38 4.96
CA ASN A 18 -7.77 10.55 6.40
C ASN A 18 -8.82 9.85 7.27
N CYS A 19 -10.02 9.61 6.75
CA CYS A 19 -11.11 8.97 7.48
C CYS A 19 -10.99 7.43 7.52
N ASP A 20 -10.35 6.82 6.51
CA ASP A 20 -10.29 5.36 6.30
C ASP A 20 -8.85 4.83 6.26
N LYS A 21 -7.96 5.38 7.10
CA LYS A 21 -6.57 4.94 7.14
C LYS A 21 -6.44 3.63 7.93
N ILE A 22 -6.25 2.52 7.21
CA ILE A 22 -5.93 1.22 7.80
C ILE A 22 -4.43 1.08 8.13
N PRO A 23 -4.05 0.28 9.15
CA PRO A 23 -2.64 0.04 9.47
C PRO A 23 -1.94 -0.74 8.34
N PHE A 24 -0.66 -0.43 8.12
CA PHE A 24 0.14 -1.05 7.05
C PHE A 24 0.27 -2.57 7.24
N HIS A 25 0.62 -2.99 8.45
CA HIS A 25 0.59 -4.38 8.85
C HIS A 25 -0.74 -4.68 9.55
N PRO A 26 -1.46 -5.76 9.21
CA PRO A 26 -1.06 -6.86 8.31
C PRO A 26 -1.48 -6.67 6.83
N TYR A 27 -2.31 -5.68 6.51
CA TYR A 27 -3.04 -5.61 5.24
C TYR A 27 -2.15 -5.42 4.01
N PHE A 28 -1.33 -4.38 4.00
CA PHE A 28 -0.47 -4.08 2.86
C PHE A 28 0.74 -5.03 2.81
N SER A 29 1.27 -5.43 3.97
CA SER A 29 2.38 -6.39 4.02
C SER A 29 2.03 -7.76 3.41
N LEU A 30 0.83 -8.28 3.69
CA LEU A 30 0.38 -9.54 3.09
C LEU A 30 0.08 -9.39 1.60
N LYS A 31 -0.53 -8.27 1.19
CA LYS A 31 -0.79 -7.97 -0.22
C LYS A 31 0.50 -7.94 -1.02
N ASP A 32 1.52 -7.25 -0.53
CA ASP A 32 2.80 -7.11 -1.22
C ASP A 32 3.54 -8.46 -1.30
N LEU A 33 3.47 -9.27 -0.24
CA LEU A 33 4.04 -10.62 -0.25
C LEU A 33 3.35 -11.53 -1.26
N LEU A 34 2.01 -11.48 -1.37
CA LEU A 34 1.26 -12.24 -2.36
C LEU A 34 1.67 -11.87 -3.80
N TRP A 35 1.78 -10.58 -4.09
CA TRP A 35 2.22 -10.15 -5.43
C TRP A 35 3.67 -10.51 -5.69
N PHE A 36 4.54 -10.41 -4.68
CA PHE A 36 5.93 -10.84 -4.79
C PHE A 36 6.04 -12.33 -5.12
N THR A 37 5.27 -13.20 -4.45
CA THR A 37 5.28 -14.63 -4.78
C THR A 37 4.76 -14.91 -6.18
N ILE A 38 3.69 -14.24 -6.62
CA ILE A 38 3.17 -14.38 -7.99
C ILE A 38 4.22 -13.94 -9.03
N MET A 39 4.92 -12.83 -8.81
CA MET A 39 5.99 -12.39 -9.71
C MET A 39 7.15 -13.39 -9.77
N LEU A 40 7.51 -14.01 -8.63
CA LEU A 40 8.52 -15.06 -8.59
C LEU A 40 8.09 -16.36 -9.29
N PHE A 41 6.80 -16.72 -9.23
CA PHE A 41 6.27 -17.90 -9.91
C PHE A 41 6.16 -17.73 -11.43
N LEU A 42 6.03 -16.48 -11.92
CA LEU A 42 5.91 -16.16 -13.33
C LEU A 42 7.27 -15.97 -14.04
N LEU A 43 8.36 -15.82 -13.27
CA LEU A 43 9.73 -15.71 -13.75
C LEU A 43 10.28 -17.08 -14.20
#